data_AF-A0A9P6MHL4-F1
#
_entry.id   AF-A0A9P6MHL4-F1
#
_cell.length_a   1.000
_cell.length_b   1.000
_cell.length_c   1.000
_cell.angle_alpha   90.00
_cell.angle_beta   90.00
_cell.angle_gamma   90.00
#
_symmetry.space_group_name_H-M   'P 1'
#
loop_
_entity.id
_entity.type
_entity.pdbx_description
1 polymer ?
#
loop_
_entity_poly.entity_id
_entity_poly.type
_entity_poly.pdbx_seq_one_letter_code
_entity_poly.pdbx_strand_id
1 'polypeptide(L)'
;MSLDRSKTLFPYPNYVRRLNFSFLAPELTDDILVRFDSCKRLERLLLPGSNKVTEDGLKRILTVGRGLYTLDMSEIPAVTDSVLEYVANHCPKLHTLYLTGCSTITDGSVVKLAANCPGLKRIKLGQCSLLTDRSILALTKNCPHLMEIDVTNCNLMTNTAIQSVFKTLPQVRDINMTLFANLTDQAFSFIPIGPPASSNIRFDQLRVLNLTSCVLITDETLARIIPAASRLRNLTLTKCDRITDAIFAMAQLPKLRRIGLVKCANITDHGIYAMLVSQIVPQTLERVHLSYCVHLSDTAVAALVSQCSKLTHLSVTGVPAFMSHRYQKFCRTPPSEFTAHQREVFCVFSGKGVRELRQYMQEHPTVPSSTLSSIQRSYRIMGSTVASMVAGGQHSSAILAHLGFTLRETENHIQNLAAHNAAAVATTSDVATAAGTENDGEPTAILYAPSADNSEDLPNIEALSTSVADPSIQQRQENEALELEQQMEEMDQEFDYAEMMMEQH
;
A
#
# COMPACT_ATOMS: atom_id res chain seq x y z
N MET A 1 -3.73 -36.80 23.21
CA MET A 1 -2.90 -37.44 24.24
C MET A 1 -3.80 -38.22 25.21
N SER A 2 -4.39 -39.33 24.75
CA SER A 2 -5.34 -40.14 25.54
C SER A 2 -4.69 -41.31 26.29
N LEU A 3 -3.37 -41.46 26.21
CA LEU A 3 -2.65 -42.51 26.93
C LEU A 3 -2.45 -42.10 28.39
N ASP A 4 -2.73 -43.03 29.29
CA ASP A 4 -2.45 -42.90 30.73
C ASP A 4 -0.96 -42.52 30.95
N ARG A 5 -0.68 -41.64 31.92
CA ARG A 5 0.68 -41.21 32.29
C ARG A 5 1.57 -42.40 32.65
N SER A 6 0.98 -43.50 33.14
CA SER A 6 1.68 -44.76 33.41
C SER A 6 2.18 -45.46 32.14
N LYS A 7 1.64 -45.12 30.97
CA LYS A 7 1.91 -45.73 29.66
C LYS A 7 2.78 -44.87 28.75
N THR A 8 3.16 -43.66 29.17
CA THR A 8 4.06 -42.78 28.40
C THR A 8 5.42 -42.68 29.08
N LEU A 9 6.48 -43.01 28.34
CA LEU A 9 7.87 -42.91 28.83
C LEU A 9 8.30 -41.47 29.15
N PHE A 10 7.64 -40.48 28.53
CA PHE A 10 7.91 -39.06 28.72
C PHE A 10 6.62 -38.28 28.93
N PRO A 11 6.59 -37.30 29.87
CA PRO A 11 5.44 -36.43 30.08
C PRO A 11 5.44 -35.32 29.01
N TYR A 12 5.24 -35.70 27.75
CA TYR A 12 5.21 -34.79 26.59
C TYR A 12 4.42 -33.49 26.79
N PRO A 13 3.22 -33.45 27.44
CA PRO A 13 2.50 -32.20 27.71
C PRO A 13 3.35 -31.11 28.40
N ASN A 14 4.31 -31.51 29.25
CA ASN A 14 5.15 -30.57 30.00
C ASN A 14 6.26 -29.93 29.16
N TYR A 15 6.43 -30.34 27.90
CA TYR A 15 7.45 -29.81 26.99
C TYR A 15 6.84 -29.03 25.83
N VAL A 16 5.54 -29.18 25.58
CA VAL A 16 4.84 -28.45 24.52
C VAL A 16 4.77 -26.97 24.87
N ARG A 17 5.41 -26.14 24.04
CA ARG A 17 5.38 -24.67 24.14
C ARG A 17 4.72 -24.00 22.95
N ARG A 18 4.62 -24.69 21.83
CA ARG A 18 4.12 -24.14 20.57
C ARG A 18 3.20 -25.16 19.93
N LEU A 19 1.99 -24.74 19.61
CA LEU A 19 1.04 -25.49 18.81
C LEU A 19 0.65 -24.62 17.63
N ASN A 20 0.79 -25.17 16.43
CA ASN A 20 0.39 -24.52 15.19
C ASN A 20 -0.53 -25.48 14.44
N PHE A 21 -1.80 -25.08 14.30
CA PHE A 21 -2.83 -25.83 13.61
C PHE A 21 -3.24 -25.21 12.27
N SER A 22 -2.51 -24.22 11.73
CA SER A 22 -2.86 -23.55 10.47
C SER A 22 -3.09 -24.54 9.32
N PHE A 23 -2.29 -25.61 9.22
CA PHE A 23 -2.43 -26.65 8.18
C PHE A 23 -3.49 -27.72 8.50
N LEU A 24 -4.07 -27.70 9.70
CA LEU A 24 -5.08 -28.65 10.17
C LEU A 24 -6.42 -27.97 10.47
N ALA A 25 -6.55 -26.69 10.16
CA ALA A 25 -7.72 -25.87 10.49
C ALA A 25 -9.06 -26.48 10.02
N PRO A 26 -9.18 -27.05 8.80
CA PRO A 26 -10.43 -27.67 8.35
C PRO A 26 -10.84 -28.90 9.15
N GLU A 27 -9.90 -29.57 9.82
CA GLU A 27 -10.12 -30.81 10.58
C GLU A 27 -10.11 -30.59 12.09
N LEU A 28 -9.75 -29.40 12.56
CA LEU A 28 -9.60 -29.12 13.97
C LEU A 28 -10.97 -28.99 14.66
N THR A 29 -11.29 -29.97 15.50
CA THR A 29 -12.48 -29.96 16.36
C THR A 29 -12.11 -29.75 17.82
N ASP A 30 -13.11 -29.46 18.66
CA ASP A 30 -12.94 -29.38 20.11
C ASP A 30 -12.27 -30.64 20.67
N ASP A 31 -12.72 -31.85 20.27
CA ASP A 31 -12.17 -33.13 20.73
C ASP A 31 -10.68 -33.29 20.46
N ILE A 32 -10.16 -32.65 19.41
CA ILE A 32 -8.73 -32.62 19.11
C ILE A 32 -8.04 -31.58 19.98
N LEU A 33 -8.61 -30.38 20.06
CA LEU A 33 -8.03 -29.23 20.76
C LEU A 33 -7.87 -29.50 22.26
N VAL A 34 -8.86 -30.12 22.89
CA VAL A 34 -8.88 -30.40 24.34
C VAL A 34 -7.85 -31.44 24.76
N ARG A 35 -7.34 -32.26 23.83
CA ARG A 35 -6.24 -33.20 24.09
C ARG A 35 -4.94 -32.49 24.50
N PHE A 36 -4.87 -31.17 24.34
CA PHE A 36 -3.74 -30.33 24.68
C PHE A 36 -3.97 -29.46 25.92
N ASP A 37 -5.11 -29.59 26.62
CA ASP A 37 -5.44 -28.83 27.84
C ASP A 37 -4.45 -29.05 29.01
N SER A 38 -3.64 -30.10 28.92
CA SER A 38 -2.61 -30.43 29.89
C SER A 38 -1.25 -29.75 29.59
N CYS A 39 -1.14 -29.01 28.48
CA CYS A 39 0.09 -28.34 28.04
C CYS A 39 0.32 -27.00 28.78
N LYS A 40 0.62 -27.07 30.08
CA LYS A 40 0.73 -25.90 30.98
C LYS A 40 1.85 -24.89 30.67
N ARG A 41 2.73 -25.20 29.70
CA ARG A 41 3.85 -24.33 29.27
C ARG A 41 3.63 -23.76 27.87
N LEU A 42 2.40 -23.78 27.38
CA LEU A 42 2.07 -23.23 26.07
C LEU A 42 2.38 -21.73 26.04
N GLU A 43 3.25 -21.34 25.12
CA GLU A 43 3.67 -19.96 24.86
C GLU A 43 3.08 -19.45 23.55
N ARG A 44 2.81 -20.34 22.58
CA ARG A 44 2.21 -19.98 21.28
C ARG A 44 1.13 -20.98 20.87
N LEU A 45 -0.03 -20.45 20.51
CA LEU A 45 -1.17 -21.22 20.01
C LEU A 45 -1.68 -20.54 18.74
N LEU A 46 -1.58 -21.21 17.60
CA LEU A 46 -2.07 -20.72 16.31
C LEU A 46 -3.19 -21.63 15.82
N LEU A 47 -4.36 -21.05 15.61
CA LEU A 47 -5.61 -21.72 15.23
C LEU A 47 -6.31 -21.07 14.01
N PRO A 48 -5.64 -20.34 13.10
CA PRO A 48 -6.37 -19.56 12.09
C PRO A 48 -7.25 -20.46 11.21
N GLY A 49 -8.46 -19.98 10.87
CA GLY A 49 -9.41 -20.67 9.99
C GLY A 49 -10.06 -21.93 10.58
N SER A 50 -9.93 -22.17 11.90
CA SER A 50 -10.41 -23.41 12.55
C SER A 50 -11.92 -23.39 12.78
N ASN A 51 -12.70 -23.45 11.69
CA ASN A 51 -14.15 -23.22 11.66
C ASN A 51 -15.01 -24.25 12.43
N LYS A 52 -14.44 -25.43 12.75
CA LYS A 52 -15.13 -26.49 13.52
C LYS A 52 -14.89 -26.39 15.03
N VAL A 53 -14.09 -25.44 15.50
CA VAL A 53 -13.84 -25.20 16.93
C VAL A 53 -14.93 -24.29 17.51
N THR A 54 -15.46 -24.65 18.67
CA THR A 54 -16.49 -23.86 19.38
C THR A 54 -15.90 -22.97 20.47
N GLU A 55 -16.73 -22.08 21.03
CA GLU A 55 -16.35 -21.26 22.19
C GLU A 55 -15.86 -22.10 23.36
N ASP A 56 -16.51 -23.24 23.63
CA ASP A 56 -16.19 -24.10 24.76
C ASP A 56 -14.84 -24.79 24.54
N GLY A 57 -14.56 -25.23 23.31
CA GLY A 57 -13.25 -25.75 22.91
C GLY A 57 -12.15 -24.72 23.12
N LEU A 58 -12.34 -23.49 22.64
CA LEU A 58 -11.39 -22.38 22.83
C LEU A 58 -11.17 -22.06 24.30
N LYS A 59 -12.25 -21.83 25.07
CA LYS A 59 -12.17 -21.52 26.51
C LYS A 59 -11.44 -22.62 27.26
N ARG A 60 -11.69 -23.89 26.93
CA ARG A 60 -11.03 -25.04 27.57
C ARG A 60 -9.53 -25.07 27.34
N ILE A 61 -9.06 -24.91 26.09
CA ILE A 61 -7.61 -24.87 25.84
C ILE A 61 -6.96 -23.62 26.44
N LEU A 62 -7.68 -22.50 26.52
CA LEU A 62 -7.20 -21.26 27.09
C LEU A 62 -7.09 -21.29 28.63
N THR A 63 -7.58 -22.34 29.30
CA THR A 63 -7.34 -22.55 30.75
C THR A 63 -5.85 -22.63 31.10
N VAL A 64 -5.01 -23.10 30.17
CA VAL A 64 -3.54 -23.11 30.31
C VAL A 64 -2.86 -21.84 29.77
N GLY A 65 -3.63 -20.82 29.43
CA GLY A 65 -3.19 -19.59 28.77
C GLY A 65 -2.36 -18.62 29.62
N ARG A 66 -2.12 -18.90 30.91
CA ARG A 66 -1.34 -18.00 31.80
C ARG A 66 0.08 -17.69 31.32
N GLY A 67 0.67 -18.62 30.56
CA GLY A 67 2.00 -18.47 29.95
C GLY A 67 1.97 -18.01 28.49
N LEU A 68 0.79 -17.82 27.91
CA LEU A 68 0.64 -17.59 26.48
C LEU A 68 1.15 -16.21 26.08
N TYR A 69 2.03 -16.19 25.09
CA TYR A 69 2.68 -15.00 24.54
C TYR A 69 2.10 -14.62 23.17
N THR A 70 1.76 -15.63 22.36
CA THR A 70 1.17 -15.47 21.03
C THR A 70 -0.09 -16.31 20.92
N LEU A 71 -1.17 -15.67 20.52
CA LEU A 71 -2.44 -16.32 20.21
C LEU A 71 -2.91 -15.83 18.83
N ASP A 72 -3.20 -16.76 17.95
CA ASP A 72 -3.83 -16.47 16.67
C ASP A 72 -5.14 -17.26 16.59
N MET A 73 -6.24 -16.53 16.51
CA MET A 73 -7.59 -17.05 16.37
C MET A 73 -8.29 -16.43 15.16
N SER A 74 -7.52 -15.97 14.17
CA SER A 74 -8.05 -15.33 12.97
C SER A 74 -9.01 -16.26 12.24
N GLU A 75 -10.06 -15.72 11.65
CA GLU A 75 -11.05 -16.45 10.84
C GLU A 75 -11.69 -17.63 11.59
N ILE A 76 -11.90 -17.50 12.92
CA ILE A 76 -12.66 -18.48 13.70
C ILE A 76 -14.01 -17.85 14.07
N PRO A 77 -15.14 -18.30 13.47
CA PRO A 77 -16.47 -17.74 13.74
C PRO A 77 -16.92 -17.82 15.20
N ALA A 78 -16.39 -18.78 15.96
CA ALA A 78 -16.66 -18.91 17.39
C ALA A 78 -15.96 -17.86 18.27
N VAL A 79 -15.14 -16.97 17.71
CA VAL A 79 -14.47 -15.91 18.48
C VAL A 79 -15.44 -14.74 18.69
N THR A 80 -16.16 -14.80 19.79
CA THR A 80 -17.07 -13.74 20.26
C THR A 80 -16.46 -12.92 21.39
N ASP A 81 -17.17 -11.88 21.82
CA ASP A 81 -16.82 -11.12 23.03
C ASP A 81 -16.62 -12.01 24.25
N SER A 82 -17.41 -13.09 24.40
CA SER A 82 -17.28 -14.02 25.52
C SER A 82 -15.92 -14.74 25.53
N VAL A 83 -15.43 -15.15 24.36
CA VAL A 83 -14.10 -15.76 24.23
C VAL A 83 -13.02 -14.72 24.48
N LEU A 84 -13.15 -13.51 23.94
CA LEU A 84 -12.13 -12.48 24.10
C LEU A 84 -12.04 -11.96 25.54
N GLU A 85 -13.15 -11.87 26.26
CA GLU A 85 -13.17 -11.63 27.71
C GLU A 85 -12.49 -12.77 28.48
N TYR A 86 -12.72 -14.02 28.08
CA TYR A 86 -12.03 -15.16 28.67
C TYR A 86 -10.52 -15.08 28.46
N VAL A 87 -10.07 -14.72 27.26
CA VAL A 87 -8.65 -14.44 26.95
C VAL A 87 -8.10 -13.34 27.86
N ALA A 88 -8.81 -12.21 27.98
CA ALA A 88 -8.40 -11.11 28.84
C ALA A 88 -8.16 -11.54 30.29
N ASN A 89 -9.01 -12.42 30.82
CA ASN A 89 -8.92 -12.87 32.21
C ASN A 89 -7.88 -13.98 32.45
N HIS A 90 -7.52 -14.77 31.43
CA HIS A 90 -6.67 -15.96 31.59
C HIS A 90 -5.29 -15.84 30.94
N CYS A 91 -5.08 -14.89 30.03
CA CYS A 91 -3.86 -14.73 29.24
C CYS A 91 -3.16 -13.37 29.46
N PRO A 92 -2.81 -12.97 30.69
CA PRO A 92 -2.29 -11.62 30.98
C PRO A 92 -0.89 -11.33 30.40
N LYS A 93 -0.19 -12.37 29.92
CA LYS A 93 1.16 -12.28 29.33
C LYS A 93 1.16 -12.17 27.81
N LEU A 94 0.00 -11.98 27.19
CA LEU A 94 -0.08 -11.85 25.74
C LEU A 94 0.71 -10.65 25.24
N HIS A 95 1.48 -10.91 24.19
CA HIS A 95 2.24 -9.90 23.45
C HIS A 95 1.79 -9.82 22.00
N THR A 96 1.20 -10.89 21.46
CA THR A 96 0.73 -10.96 20.07
C THR A 96 -0.63 -11.61 20.07
N LEU A 97 -1.61 -10.90 19.51
CA LEU A 97 -2.97 -11.41 19.35
C LEU A 97 -3.46 -11.10 17.93
N TYR A 98 -3.84 -12.14 17.19
CA TYR A 98 -4.44 -12.00 15.87
C TYR A 98 -5.89 -12.45 15.90
N LEU A 99 -6.77 -11.57 15.42
CA LEU A 99 -8.23 -11.72 15.41
C LEU A 99 -8.80 -11.33 14.04
N THR A 100 -7.98 -11.35 12.98
CA THR A 100 -8.43 -10.96 11.64
C THR A 100 -9.65 -11.80 11.24
N GLY A 101 -10.69 -11.20 10.66
CA GLY A 101 -11.91 -11.90 10.24
C GLY A 101 -12.85 -12.32 11.38
N CYS A 102 -12.54 -11.99 12.64
CA CYS A 102 -13.46 -12.23 13.76
C CYS A 102 -14.51 -11.12 13.81
N SER A 103 -15.53 -11.19 12.96
CA SER A 103 -16.50 -10.10 12.74
C SER A 103 -17.52 -9.89 13.87
N THR A 104 -17.61 -10.82 14.83
CA THR A 104 -18.57 -10.77 15.95
C THR A 104 -18.07 -10.05 17.19
N ILE A 105 -16.80 -9.64 17.25
CA ILE A 105 -16.24 -8.95 18.43
C ILE A 105 -16.59 -7.46 18.41
N THR A 106 -16.84 -6.88 19.58
CA THR A 106 -17.19 -5.48 19.78
C THR A 106 -16.14 -4.72 20.60
N ASP A 107 -16.27 -3.40 20.69
CA ASP A 107 -15.37 -2.57 21.50
C ASP A 107 -15.32 -3.00 22.98
N GLY A 108 -16.40 -3.58 23.52
CA GLY A 108 -16.48 -3.96 24.93
C GLY A 108 -15.40 -4.96 25.32
N SER A 109 -15.25 -6.02 24.53
CA SER A 109 -14.27 -7.07 24.78
C SER A 109 -12.84 -6.63 24.50
N VAL A 110 -12.61 -5.81 23.46
CA VAL A 110 -11.29 -5.23 23.16
C VAL A 110 -10.84 -4.26 24.26
N VAL A 111 -11.74 -3.45 24.82
CA VAL A 111 -11.44 -2.59 25.98
C VAL A 111 -11.03 -3.43 27.19
N LYS A 112 -11.74 -4.54 27.45
CA LYS A 112 -11.40 -5.45 28.55
C LYS A 112 -10.05 -6.12 28.32
N LEU A 113 -9.79 -6.58 27.10
CA LEU A 113 -8.51 -7.14 26.67
C LEU A 113 -7.37 -6.15 26.91
N ALA A 114 -7.50 -4.92 26.42
CA ALA A 114 -6.48 -3.89 26.57
C ALA A 114 -6.14 -3.61 28.04
N ALA A 115 -7.14 -3.62 28.93
CA ALA A 115 -6.96 -3.40 30.36
C ALA A 115 -6.23 -4.55 31.08
N ASN A 116 -6.36 -5.80 30.59
CA ASN A 116 -5.79 -6.98 31.26
C ASN A 116 -4.53 -7.53 30.57
N CYS A 117 -4.21 -7.07 29.37
CA CYS A 117 -3.04 -7.48 28.60
C CYS A 117 -2.12 -6.28 28.25
N PRO A 118 -1.59 -5.53 29.24
CA PRO A 118 -0.80 -4.32 28.99
C PRO A 118 0.54 -4.58 28.28
N GLY A 119 0.98 -5.84 28.24
CA GLY A 119 2.19 -6.28 27.53
C GLY A 119 2.01 -6.48 26.02
N LEU A 120 0.81 -6.22 25.47
CA LEU A 120 0.55 -6.36 24.04
C LEU A 120 1.51 -5.49 23.21
N LYS A 121 2.14 -6.12 22.23
CA LYS A 121 3.05 -5.51 21.26
C LYS A 121 2.51 -5.55 19.85
N ARG A 122 1.68 -6.55 19.52
CA ARG A 122 1.16 -6.76 18.18
C ARG A 122 -0.30 -7.15 18.25
N ILE A 123 -1.12 -6.46 17.48
CA ILE A 123 -2.54 -6.78 17.36
C ILE A 123 -2.98 -6.68 15.90
N LYS A 124 -3.69 -7.70 15.43
CA LYS A 124 -4.36 -7.67 14.13
C LYS A 124 -5.87 -7.79 14.33
N LEU A 125 -6.60 -6.78 13.85
CA LEU A 125 -8.05 -6.63 13.97
C LEU A 125 -8.72 -6.49 12.60
N GLY A 126 -8.01 -6.87 11.53
CA GLY A 126 -8.52 -6.70 10.17
C GLY A 126 -9.88 -7.38 9.98
N GLN A 127 -10.79 -6.76 9.25
CA GLN A 127 -12.15 -7.25 8.99
C GLN A 127 -13.02 -7.48 10.25
N CYS A 128 -12.63 -6.93 11.41
CA CYS A 128 -13.50 -6.86 12.58
C CYS A 128 -14.47 -5.67 12.44
N SER A 129 -15.55 -5.87 11.67
CA SER A 129 -16.44 -4.82 11.18
C SER A 129 -17.25 -4.07 12.24
N LEU A 130 -17.39 -4.62 13.46
CA LEU A 130 -18.12 -4.00 14.57
C LEU A 130 -17.24 -3.11 15.47
N LEU A 131 -15.93 -3.05 15.24
CA LEU A 131 -15.02 -2.25 16.05
C LEU A 131 -15.00 -0.79 15.63
N THR A 132 -15.02 0.11 16.60
CA THR A 132 -14.96 1.56 16.38
C THR A 132 -13.64 2.14 16.92
N ASP A 133 -13.50 3.47 16.86
CA ASP A 133 -12.36 4.17 17.46
C ASP A 133 -12.13 3.82 18.94
N ARG A 134 -13.18 3.44 19.66
CA ARG A 134 -13.12 3.08 21.08
C ARG A 134 -12.15 1.93 21.34
N SER A 135 -12.08 0.94 20.45
CA SER A 135 -11.13 -0.16 20.54
C SER A 135 -9.67 0.32 20.49
N ILE A 136 -9.34 1.10 19.47
CA ILE A 136 -7.96 1.60 19.27
C ILE A 136 -7.57 2.59 20.36
N LEU A 137 -8.50 3.47 20.80
CA LEU A 137 -8.30 4.37 21.93
C LEU A 137 -8.01 3.61 23.24
N ALA A 138 -8.67 2.48 23.48
CA ALA A 138 -8.41 1.65 24.65
C ALA A 138 -7.05 0.94 24.57
N LEU A 139 -6.69 0.41 23.40
CA LEU A 139 -5.42 -0.25 23.15
C LEU A 139 -4.25 0.72 23.31
N THR A 140 -4.31 1.88 22.65
CA THR A 140 -3.28 2.92 22.76
C THR A 140 -3.08 3.44 24.18
N LYS A 141 -4.17 3.55 24.96
CA LYS A 141 -4.12 3.97 26.36
C LYS A 141 -3.51 2.93 27.30
N ASN A 142 -3.83 1.64 27.12
CA ASN A 142 -3.49 0.60 28.11
C ASN A 142 -2.34 -0.32 27.68
N CYS A 143 -1.95 -0.31 26.40
CA CYS A 143 -0.89 -1.16 25.84
C CYS A 143 0.27 -0.28 25.32
N PRO A 144 1.09 0.31 26.19
CA PRO A 144 2.11 1.30 25.82
C PRO A 144 3.31 0.71 25.06
N HIS A 145 3.34 -0.61 24.84
CA HIS A 145 4.39 -1.29 24.07
C HIS A 145 3.91 -1.76 22.70
N LEU A 146 2.70 -1.38 22.30
CA LEU A 146 2.13 -1.71 21.01
C LEU A 146 3.00 -1.11 19.90
N MET A 147 3.39 -1.97 18.96
CA MET A 147 4.36 -1.68 17.91
C MET A 147 3.87 -2.14 16.53
N GLU A 148 2.97 -3.12 16.44
CA GLU A 148 2.33 -3.53 15.19
C GLU A 148 0.81 -3.50 15.36
N ILE A 149 0.14 -2.81 14.43
CA ILE A 149 -1.32 -2.65 14.41
C ILE A 149 -1.81 -2.89 13.00
N ASP A 150 -2.79 -3.77 12.86
CA ASP A 150 -3.53 -3.99 11.62
C ASP A 150 -5.01 -3.74 11.86
N VAL A 151 -5.58 -2.79 11.10
CA VAL A 151 -6.99 -2.40 11.10
C VAL A 151 -7.57 -2.45 9.68
N THR A 152 -7.08 -3.40 8.88
CA THR A 152 -7.52 -3.59 7.49
C THR A 152 -9.04 -3.73 7.41
N ASN A 153 -9.70 -2.95 6.55
CA ASN A 153 -11.15 -3.02 6.33
C ASN A 153 -12.01 -2.89 7.61
N CYS A 154 -11.56 -2.07 8.59
CA CYS A 154 -12.34 -1.74 9.80
C CYS A 154 -13.21 -0.49 9.56
N ASN A 155 -14.33 -0.66 8.86
CA ASN A 155 -15.10 0.44 8.26
C ASN A 155 -15.80 1.40 9.24
N LEU A 156 -15.99 1.01 10.51
CA LEU A 156 -16.57 1.88 11.54
C LEU A 156 -15.52 2.73 12.28
N MET A 157 -14.24 2.55 12.01
CA MET A 157 -13.18 3.41 12.53
C MET A 157 -13.07 4.69 11.71
N THR A 158 -12.52 5.73 12.32
CA THR A 158 -12.30 7.05 11.73
C THR A 158 -10.86 7.52 11.90
N ASN A 159 -10.58 8.72 11.38
CA ASN A 159 -9.31 9.42 11.60
C ASN A 159 -8.88 9.50 13.07
N THR A 160 -9.83 9.53 14.02
CA THR A 160 -9.51 9.62 15.46
C THR A 160 -8.76 8.40 15.98
N ALA A 161 -9.11 7.18 15.52
CA ALA A 161 -8.35 5.97 15.85
C ALA A 161 -6.88 6.12 15.45
N ILE A 162 -6.62 6.49 14.20
CA ILE A 162 -5.27 6.60 13.65
C ILE A 162 -4.49 7.73 14.32
N GLN A 163 -5.12 8.89 14.55
CA GLN A 163 -4.49 9.97 15.33
C GLN A 163 -4.04 9.49 16.71
N SER A 164 -4.87 8.68 17.40
CA SER A 164 -4.52 8.19 18.73
C SER A 164 -3.29 7.30 18.69
N VAL A 165 -3.14 6.43 17.69
CA VAL A 165 -1.96 5.57 17.49
C VAL A 165 -0.69 6.42 17.42
N PHE A 166 -0.64 7.37 16.49
CA PHE A 166 0.58 8.15 16.29
C PHE A 166 0.86 9.15 17.42
N LYS A 167 -0.18 9.65 18.11
CA LYS A 167 0.02 10.57 19.26
C LYS A 167 0.53 9.87 20.52
N THR A 168 0.20 8.59 20.71
CA THR A 168 0.43 7.90 22.00
C THR A 168 1.48 6.79 21.91
N LEU A 169 1.77 6.25 20.72
CA LEU A 169 2.66 5.12 20.51
C LEU A 169 3.89 5.51 19.67
N PRO A 170 4.89 6.20 20.25
CA PRO A 170 6.09 6.61 19.51
C PRO A 170 6.95 5.43 19.05
N GLN A 171 6.79 4.24 19.65
CA GLN A 171 7.46 3.02 19.24
C GLN A 171 6.74 2.25 18.11
N VAL A 172 5.63 2.79 17.58
CA VAL A 172 4.91 2.12 16.51
C VAL A 172 5.84 1.89 15.32
N ARG A 173 5.80 0.66 14.81
CA ARG A 173 6.75 0.13 13.86
C ARG A 173 6.06 -0.22 12.55
N ASP A 174 4.99 -0.99 12.62
CA ASP A 174 4.27 -1.49 11.45
C ASP A 174 2.79 -1.17 11.60
N ILE A 175 2.23 -0.43 10.63
CA ILE A 175 0.82 -0.06 10.62
C ILE A 175 0.23 -0.47 9.28
N ASN A 176 -0.84 -1.27 9.34
CA ASN A 176 -1.62 -1.66 8.18
C ASN A 176 -3.04 -1.08 8.27
N MET A 177 -3.38 -0.23 7.30
CA MET A 177 -4.66 0.47 7.16
C MET A 177 -5.28 0.18 5.79
N THR A 178 -5.02 -0.99 5.20
CA THR A 178 -5.61 -1.37 3.92
C THR A 178 -7.13 -1.26 3.95
N LEU A 179 -7.74 -0.74 2.88
CA LEU A 179 -9.20 -0.60 2.74
C LEU A 179 -9.84 0.23 3.86
N PHE A 180 -9.10 1.17 4.45
CA PHE A 180 -9.67 2.10 5.42
C PHE A 180 -10.38 3.24 4.67
N ALA A 181 -11.62 2.99 4.24
CA ALA A 181 -12.39 3.90 3.38
C ALA A 181 -12.58 5.32 3.95
N ASN A 182 -12.69 5.46 5.27
CA ASN A 182 -12.93 6.73 5.95
C ASN A 182 -11.63 7.49 6.32
N LEU A 183 -10.46 7.01 5.92
CA LEU A 183 -9.17 7.63 6.25
C LEU A 183 -8.89 8.83 5.34
N THR A 184 -8.74 10.03 5.92
CA THR A 184 -8.38 11.26 5.21
C THR A 184 -7.11 11.88 5.79
N ASP A 185 -6.60 12.94 5.15
CA ASP A 185 -5.41 13.68 5.64
C ASP A 185 -5.58 14.23 7.08
N GLN A 186 -6.84 14.36 7.55
CA GLN A 186 -7.14 14.74 8.93
C GLN A 186 -6.59 13.74 9.96
N ALA A 187 -6.39 12.48 9.60
CA ALA A 187 -5.71 11.51 10.47
C ALA A 187 -4.29 11.94 10.85
N PHE A 188 -3.66 12.82 10.07
CA PHE A 188 -2.28 13.25 10.24
C PHE A 188 -2.14 14.75 10.52
N SER A 189 -3.24 15.50 10.63
CA SER A 189 -3.23 16.98 10.72
C SER A 189 -2.46 17.55 11.91
N PHE A 190 -2.30 16.78 12.98
CA PHE A 190 -1.49 17.13 14.15
C PHE A 190 0.02 17.12 13.88
N ILE A 191 0.47 16.49 12.79
CA ILE A 191 1.86 16.52 12.32
C ILE A 191 1.99 17.74 11.41
N PRO A 192 2.74 18.79 11.79
CA PRO A 192 2.84 19.99 10.98
C PRO A 192 3.52 19.69 9.63
N ILE A 193 3.05 20.35 8.57
CA ILE A 193 3.72 20.32 7.27
C ILE A 193 4.92 21.26 7.34
N GLY A 194 6.13 20.73 7.24
CA GLY A 194 7.34 21.54 7.34
C GLY A 194 8.61 20.69 7.39
N PRO A 195 9.78 21.33 7.32
CA PRO A 195 11.04 20.61 7.45
C PRO A 195 11.12 19.94 8.83
N PRO A 196 11.83 18.80 8.96
CA PRO A 196 11.90 18.07 10.22
C PRO A 196 12.26 18.96 11.40
N ALA A 197 13.20 19.89 11.22
CA ALA A 197 13.66 20.83 12.26
C ALA A 197 12.54 21.68 12.90
N SER A 198 11.39 21.86 12.22
CA SER A 198 10.26 22.65 12.70
C SER A 198 9.28 21.87 13.59
N SER A 199 9.48 20.57 13.79
CA SER A 199 8.58 19.71 14.56
C SER A 199 9.35 18.79 15.49
N ASN A 200 8.88 18.62 16.73
CA ASN A 200 9.38 17.60 17.65
C ASN A 200 8.71 16.23 17.43
N ILE A 201 7.73 16.12 16.53
CA ILE A 201 7.04 14.86 16.25
C ILE A 201 7.92 14.00 15.34
N ARG A 202 8.29 12.82 15.82
CA ARG A 202 9.10 11.83 15.12
C ARG A 202 8.59 10.42 15.37
N PHE A 203 8.64 9.61 14.32
CA PHE A 203 8.30 8.19 14.36
C PHE A 203 9.54 7.36 14.02
N ASP A 204 10.54 7.40 14.89
CA ASP A 204 11.87 6.80 14.65
C ASP A 204 11.85 5.27 14.57
N GLN A 205 10.76 4.64 15.01
CA GLN A 205 10.58 3.20 14.92
C GLN A 205 9.75 2.77 13.72
N LEU A 206 9.01 3.66 13.06
CA LEU A 206 8.14 3.30 11.94
C LEU A 206 8.97 2.75 10.77
N ARG A 207 8.62 1.55 10.32
CA ARG A 207 9.26 0.80 9.22
C ARG A 207 8.29 0.51 8.11
N VAL A 208 7.07 0.12 8.44
CA VAL A 208 6.06 -0.29 7.47
C VAL A 208 4.83 0.59 7.66
N LEU A 209 4.41 1.21 6.58
CA LEU A 209 3.16 1.95 6.49
C LEU A 209 2.41 1.47 5.25
N ASN A 210 1.30 0.77 5.45
CA ASN A 210 0.43 0.33 4.38
C ASN A 210 -0.87 1.13 4.41
N LEU A 211 -1.13 1.86 3.32
CA LEU A 211 -2.28 2.73 3.07
C LEU A 211 -3.07 2.28 1.83
N THR A 212 -2.96 0.99 1.45
CA THR A 212 -3.62 0.46 0.25
C THR A 212 -5.12 0.76 0.27
N SER A 213 -5.65 1.27 -0.84
CA SER A 213 -7.07 1.62 -1.03
C SER A 213 -7.60 2.64 -0.02
N CYS A 214 -6.74 3.46 0.59
CA CYS A 214 -7.15 4.66 1.31
C CYS A 214 -7.41 5.79 0.29
N VAL A 215 -8.53 5.72 -0.43
CA VAL A 215 -8.81 6.56 -1.62
C VAL A 215 -8.98 8.06 -1.32
N LEU A 216 -9.19 8.44 -0.05
CA LEU A 216 -9.44 9.83 0.35
C LEU A 216 -8.17 10.57 0.81
N ILE A 217 -7.02 9.90 0.96
CA ILE A 217 -5.76 10.57 1.32
C ILE A 217 -5.17 11.29 0.10
N THR A 218 -4.49 12.40 0.33
CA THR A 218 -3.82 13.17 -0.72
C THR A 218 -2.32 13.31 -0.44
N ASP A 219 -1.63 14.06 -1.29
CA ASP A 219 -0.23 14.43 -1.12
C ASP A 219 0.06 15.10 0.24
N GLU A 220 -0.96 15.69 0.88
CA GLU A 220 -0.85 16.24 2.23
C GLU A 220 -0.43 15.18 3.25
N THR A 221 -0.99 13.96 3.19
CA THR A 221 -0.57 12.85 4.05
C THR A 221 0.92 12.56 3.89
N LEU A 222 1.42 12.51 2.65
CA LEU A 222 2.84 12.27 2.38
C LEU A 222 3.73 13.40 2.90
N ALA A 223 3.32 14.65 2.69
CA ALA A 223 4.03 15.83 3.16
C ALA A 223 4.14 15.91 4.69
N ARG A 224 3.20 15.29 5.42
CA ARG A 224 3.21 15.20 6.89
C ARG A 224 4.01 14.01 7.40
N ILE A 225 3.72 12.81 6.89
CA ILE A 225 4.27 11.57 7.50
C ILE A 225 5.71 11.30 7.12
N ILE A 226 6.11 11.59 5.87
CA ILE A 226 7.44 11.23 5.36
C ILE A 226 8.55 11.98 6.13
N PRO A 227 8.47 13.32 6.37
CA PRO A 227 9.47 14.01 7.17
C PRO A 227 9.56 13.52 8.63
N ALA A 228 8.44 13.06 9.19
CA ALA A 228 8.37 12.56 10.57
C ALA A 228 8.91 11.12 10.70
N ALA A 229 8.86 10.32 9.63
CA ALA A 229 9.19 8.90 9.61
C ALA A 229 10.47 8.59 8.82
N SER A 230 11.60 9.21 9.18
CA SER A 230 12.92 9.07 8.52
C SER A 230 13.45 7.63 8.37
N ARG A 231 12.82 6.69 9.06
CA ARG A 231 13.28 5.32 9.28
C ARG A 231 12.40 4.27 8.60
N LEU A 232 11.44 4.73 7.79
CA LEU A 232 10.55 3.95 6.95
C LEU A 232 11.34 3.10 5.95
N ARG A 233 10.86 1.87 5.73
CA ARG A 233 11.46 0.87 4.85
C ARG A 233 10.48 0.39 3.78
N ASN A 234 9.20 0.35 4.10
CA ASN A 234 8.12 -0.04 3.21
C ASN A 234 7.00 1.00 3.27
N LEU A 235 6.64 1.54 2.12
CA LEU A 235 5.51 2.44 1.95
C LEU A 235 4.64 1.94 0.79
N THR A 236 3.39 1.63 1.10
CA THR A 236 2.40 1.16 0.12
C THR A 236 1.24 2.13 0.07
N LEU A 237 0.93 2.65 -1.13
CA LEU A 237 -0.13 3.61 -1.46
C LEU A 237 -0.97 3.08 -2.64
N THR A 238 -1.02 1.77 -2.83
CA THR A 238 -1.76 1.12 -3.93
C THR A 238 -3.22 1.59 -3.96
N LYS A 239 -3.78 1.90 -5.14
CA LYS A 239 -5.13 2.46 -5.33
C LYS A 239 -5.40 3.75 -4.53
N CYS A 240 -4.37 4.52 -4.19
CA CYS A 240 -4.54 5.88 -3.67
C CYS A 240 -4.56 6.88 -4.84
N ASP A 241 -5.70 6.98 -5.52
CA ASP A 241 -5.82 7.70 -6.80
C ASP A 241 -5.59 9.21 -6.69
N ARG A 242 -5.73 9.79 -5.49
CA ARG A 242 -5.50 11.22 -5.23
C ARG A 242 -4.04 11.57 -4.93
N ILE A 243 -3.14 10.58 -4.89
CA ILE A 243 -1.69 10.80 -4.79
C ILE A 243 -1.14 11.16 -6.17
N THR A 244 -0.36 12.23 -6.24
CA THR A 244 0.27 12.71 -7.48
C THR A 244 1.79 12.56 -7.42
N ASP A 245 2.54 13.35 -8.19
CA ASP A 245 4.00 13.36 -8.21
C ASP A 245 4.65 13.79 -6.89
N ALA A 246 3.88 14.17 -5.86
CA ALA A 246 4.38 14.42 -4.50
C ALA A 246 5.04 13.20 -3.83
N ILE A 247 4.99 12.02 -4.48
CA ILE A 247 5.87 10.89 -4.18
C ILE A 247 7.36 11.26 -4.15
N PHE A 248 7.78 12.37 -4.78
CA PHE A 248 9.15 12.89 -4.66
C PHE A 248 9.56 13.11 -3.20
N ALA A 249 8.60 13.35 -2.29
CA ALA A 249 8.88 13.47 -0.86
C ALA A 249 9.62 12.24 -0.31
N MET A 250 9.42 11.05 -0.90
CA MET A 250 10.14 9.83 -0.54
C MET A 250 11.66 9.92 -0.76
N ALA A 251 12.14 10.86 -1.59
CA ALA A 251 13.57 11.11 -1.83
C ALA A 251 14.37 11.34 -0.53
N GLN A 252 13.72 11.79 0.53
CA GLN A 252 14.34 12.07 1.83
C GLN A 252 14.42 10.85 2.76
N LEU A 253 13.96 9.66 2.35
CA LEU A 253 13.92 8.46 3.19
C LEU A 253 15.18 7.58 3.02
N PRO A 254 16.18 7.66 3.93
CA PRO A 254 17.47 6.98 3.80
C PRO A 254 17.45 5.47 4.04
N LYS A 255 16.30 4.89 4.35
CA LYS A 255 16.15 3.45 4.63
C LYS A 255 15.04 2.80 3.80
N LEU A 256 14.45 3.53 2.85
CA LEU A 256 13.36 3.06 2.03
C LEU A 256 13.84 1.95 1.09
N ARG A 257 13.19 0.79 1.14
CA ARG A 257 13.53 -0.40 0.35
C ARG A 257 12.41 -0.81 -0.59
N ARG A 258 11.16 -0.58 -0.19
CA ARG A 258 9.98 -1.02 -0.93
C ARG A 258 9.01 0.14 -1.10
N ILE A 259 8.53 0.31 -2.33
CA ILE A 259 7.49 1.26 -2.70
C ILE A 259 6.41 0.51 -3.47
N GLY A 260 5.15 0.62 -3.02
CA GLY A 260 3.98 0.14 -3.74
C GLY A 260 3.09 1.31 -4.16
N LEU A 261 2.95 1.51 -5.47
CA LEU A 261 2.16 2.59 -6.09
C LEU A 261 1.23 2.03 -7.17
N VAL A 262 0.78 0.77 -7.00
CA VAL A 262 -0.06 0.10 -8.00
C VAL A 262 -1.38 0.86 -8.15
N LYS A 263 -1.84 1.06 -9.39
CA LYS A 263 -3.07 1.82 -9.72
C LYS A 263 -3.07 3.27 -9.23
N CYS A 264 -1.92 3.87 -8.89
CA CYS A 264 -1.83 5.32 -8.67
C CYS A 264 -1.79 6.04 -10.04
N ALA A 265 -2.97 6.28 -10.62
CA ALA A 265 -3.08 6.78 -11.99
C ALA A 265 -2.48 8.17 -12.20
N ASN A 266 -2.48 9.02 -11.17
CA ASN A 266 -2.01 10.41 -11.25
C ASN A 266 -0.50 10.60 -11.05
N ILE A 267 0.28 9.51 -11.07
CA ILE A 267 1.74 9.55 -11.02
C ILE A 267 2.29 9.56 -12.44
N THR A 268 3.22 10.49 -12.70
CA THR A 268 3.87 10.67 -13.98
C THR A 268 5.37 10.44 -13.88
N ASP A 269 6.06 10.56 -15.01
CA ASP A 269 7.52 10.55 -15.07
C ASP A 269 8.17 11.57 -14.12
N HIS A 270 7.51 12.71 -13.88
CA HIS A 270 8.01 13.78 -13.02
C HIS A 270 8.24 13.29 -11.58
N GLY A 271 7.27 12.59 -10.99
CA GLY A 271 7.38 12.05 -9.64
C GLY A 271 8.54 11.04 -9.51
N ILE A 272 8.73 10.20 -10.53
CA ILE A 272 9.85 9.24 -10.58
C ILE A 272 11.19 9.98 -10.69
N TYR A 273 11.33 10.93 -11.62
CA TYR A 273 12.58 11.69 -11.76
C TYR A 273 12.94 12.46 -10.49
N ALA A 274 11.96 13.17 -9.91
CA ALA A 274 12.14 13.97 -8.71
C ALA A 274 12.53 13.10 -7.50
N MET A 275 11.94 11.90 -7.37
CA MET A 275 12.30 10.95 -6.30
C MET A 275 13.77 10.50 -6.38
N LEU A 276 14.33 10.37 -7.59
CA LEU A 276 15.70 9.89 -7.81
C LEU A 276 16.77 10.97 -7.57
N VAL A 277 16.39 12.24 -7.45
CA VAL A 277 17.31 13.39 -7.35
C VAL A 277 18.28 13.28 -6.19
N SER A 278 17.80 12.92 -5.01
CA SER A 278 18.59 12.99 -3.78
C SER A 278 19.78 12.02 -3.78
N GLN A 279 19.81 11.05 -4.70
CA GLN A 279 20.76 9.93 -4.72
C GLN A 279 20.73 9.07 -3.45
N ILE A 280 19.80 9.33 -2.52
CA ILE A 280 19.61 8.54 -1.31
C ILE A 280 18.79 7.30 -1.65
N VAL A 281 17.56 7.50 -2.15
CA VAL A 281 16.63 6.42 -2.51
C VAL A 281 17.23 5.45 -3.54
N PRO A 282 17.93 5.90 -4.60
CA PRO A 282 18.61 4.99 -5.53
C PRO A 282 19.58 3.99 -4.88
N GLN A 283 20.16 4.31 -3.71
CA GLN A 283 21.12 3.45 -3.02
C GLN A 283 20.46 2.45 -2.05
N THR A 284 19.14 2.52 -1.88
CA THR A 284 18.42 1.74 -0.87
C THR A 284 17.25 0.94 -1.44
N LEU A 285 16.68 1.37 -2.57
CA LEU A 285 15.48 0.78 -3.14
C LEU A 285 15.76 -0.62 -3.71
N GLU A 286 14.93 -1.58 -3.32
CA GLU A 286 15.07 -3.01 -3.64
C GLU A 286 13.87 -3.56 -4.42
N ARG A 287 12.65 -3.05 -4.14
CA ARG A 287 11.42 -3.47 -4.81
C ARG A 287 10.52 -2.27 -5.12
N VAL A 288 10.00 -2.24 -6.34
CA VAL A 288 9.14 -1.16 -6.84
C VAL A 288 7.94 -1.76 -7.57
N HIS A 289 6.73 -1.35 -7.17
CA HIS A 289 5.49 -1.72 -7.85
C HIS A 289 4.81 -0.47 -8.41
N LEU A 290 4.71 -0.39 -9.73
CA LEU A 290 4.17 0.72 -10.53
C LEU A 290 3.10 0.23 -11.53
N SER A 291 2.56 -0.98 -11.31
CA SER A 291 1.54 -1.54 -12.19
C SER A 291 0.34 -0.62 -12.30
N TYR A 292 -0.19 -0.47 -13.51
CA TYR A 292 -1.32 0.41 -13.84
C TYR A 292 -1.08 1.91 -13.55
N CYS A 293 0.18 2.35 -13.38
CA CYS A 293 0.54 3.76 -13.51
C CYS A 293 0.63 4.13 -15.00
N VAL A 294 -0.52 4.36 -15.62
CA VAL A 294 -0.69 4.45 -17.08
C VAL A 294 0.03 5.65 -17.73
N HIS A 295 0.41 6.66 -16.95
CA HIS A 295 1.11 7.85 -17.43
C HIS A 295 2.64 7.76 -17.33
N LEU A 296 3.18 6.58 -16.98
CA LEU A 296 4.63 6.35 -16.97
C LEU A 296 5.14 5.94 -18.35
N SER A 297 6.21 6.60 -18.79
CA SER A 297 6.97 6.21 -19.97
C SER A 297 8.06 5.20 -19.60
N ASP A 298 8.62 4.55 -20.63
CA ASP A 298 9.79 3.69 -20.45
C ASP A 298 11.05 4.49 -20.07
N THR A 299 11.07 5.81 -20.31
CA THR A 299 12.19 6.70 -19.99
C THR A 299 12.36 6.89 -18.48
N ALA A 300 11.26 7.11 -17.76
CA ALA A 300 11.28 7.25 -16.31
C ALA A 300 11.64 5.92 -15.63
N VAL A 301 11.10 4.81 -16.12
CA VAL A 301 11.44 3.48 -15.62
C VAL A 301 12.89 3.13 -15.94
N ALA A 302 13.42 3.51 -17.11
CA ALA A 302 14.84 3.35 -17.44
C ALA A 302 15.73 4.15 -16.48
N ALA A 303 15.34 5.38 -16.12
CA ALA A 303 16.05 6.18 -15.12
C ALA A 303 16.02 5.51 -13.73
N LEU A 304 14.87 4.96 -13.33
CA LEU A 304 14.73 4.23 -12.07
C LEU A 304 15.59 2.97 -12.04
N VAL A 305 15.52 2.12 -13.06
CA VAL A 305 16.25 0.85 -13.12
C VAL A 305 17.76 1.08 -13.24
N SER A 306 18.19 2.13 -13.95
CA SER A 306 19.61 2.48 -14.12
C SER A 306 20.25 3.07 -12.85
N GLN A 307 19.54 3.93 -12.12
CA GLN A 307 20.06 4.56 -10.90
C GLN A 307 19.92 3.67 -9.66
N CYS A 308 18.84 2.89 -9.55
CA CYS A 308 18.58 2.02 -8.40
C CYS A 308 19.36 0.70 -8.50
N SER A 309 20.66 0.73 -8.18
CA SER A 309 21.57 -0.41 -8.36
C SER A 309 21.13 -1.69 -7.63
N LYS A 310 20.50 -1.54 -6.45
CA LYS A 310 19.99 -2.63 -5.60
C LYS A 310 18.59 -3.14 -5.98
N LEU A 311 17.96 -2.57 -7.00
CA LEU A 311 16.64 -3.01 -7.44
C LEU A 311 16.68 -4.48 -7.88
N THR A 312 15.85 -5.30 -7.25
CA THR A 312 15.71 -6.74 -7.51
C THR A 312 14.31 -7.12 -7.99
N HIS A 313 13.33 -6.23 -7.85
CA HIS A 313 11.96 -6.45 -8.26
C HIS A 313 11.35 -5.18 -8.82
N LEU A 314 10.75 -5.28 -10.01
CA LEU A 314 10.00 -4.22 -10.65
C LEU A 314 8.71 -4.80 -11.24
N SER A 315 7.57 -4.20 -10.91
CA SER A 315 6.28 -4.55 -11.48
C SER A 315 5.72 -3.32 -12.20
N VAL A 316 5.39 -3.48 -13.49
CA VAL A 316 4.85 -2.45 -14.40
C VAL A 316 3.74 -3.06 -15.28
N THR A 317 3.01 -4.05 -14.73
CA THR A 317 1.85 -4.67 -15.37
C THR A 317 0.85 -3.59 -15.76
N GLY A 318 0.30 -3.66 -16.98
CA GLY A 318 -0.68 -2.67 -17.45
C GLY A 318 -0.14 -1.25 -17.68
N VAL A 319 1.18 -1.04 -17.66
CA VAL A 319 1.79 0.24 -18.09
C VAL A 319 1.98 0.19 -19.62
N PRO A 320 1.32 1.07 -20.41
CA PRO A 320 1.30 0.96 -21.88
C PRO A 320 2.69 0.92 -22.52
N ALA A 321 3.65 1.70 -22.02
CA ALA A 321 5.03 1.73 -22.52
C ALA A 321 5.75 0.36 -22.42
N PHE A 322 5.28 -0.53 -21.54
CA PHE A 322 5.87 -1.85 -21.27
C PHE A 322 5.12 -3.02 -21.92
N MET A 323 4.05 -2.75 -22.67
CA MET A 323 3.30 -3.78 -23.41
C MET A 323 4.01 -4.22 -24.71
N SER A 324 5.09 -3.53 -25.10
CA SER A 324 5.89 -3.89 -26.27
C SER A 324 6.71 -5.17 -26.04
N HIS A 325 6.76 -6.04 -27.06
CA HIS A 325 7.54 -7.28 -27.06
C HIS A 325 9.04 -7.07 -26.75
N ARG A 326 9.56 -5.84 -26.94
CA ARG A 326 10.96 -5.50 -26.64
C ARG A 326 11.34 -5.70 -25.17
N TYR A 327 10.40 -5.48 -24.25
CA TYR A 327 10.63 -5.60 -22.79
C TYR A 327 10.11 -6.93 -22.24
N GLN A 328 9.03 -7.46 -22.82
CA GLN A 328 8.37 -8.70 -22.38
C GLN A 328 9.30 -9.91 -22.31
N LYS A 329 10.35 -9.96 -23.13
CA LYS A 329 11.36 -11.04 -23.10
C LYS A 329 12.13 -11.17 -21.79
N PHE A 330 12.17 -10.14 -20.95
CA PHE A 330 12.82 -10.16 -19.63
C PHE A 330 11.83 -10.41 -18.48
N CYS A 331 10.53 -10.42 -18.78
CA CYS A 331 9.48 -10.65 -17.79
C CYS A 331 9.53 -12.09 -17.28
N ARG A 332 9.03 -12.29 -16.06
CA ARG A 332 8.67 -13.61 -15.58
C ARG A 332 7.56 -14.20 -16.44
N THR A 333 7.44 -15.52 -16.42
CA THR A 333 6.24 -16.19 -16.93
C THR A 333 5.04 -15.77 -16.08
N PRO A 334 3.91 -15.35 -16.69
CA PRO A 334 2.72 -15.04 -15.93
C PRO A 334 2.18 -16.32 -15.26
N PRO A 335 1.54 -16.21 -14.09
CA PRO A 335 0.93 -17.35 -13.41
C PRO A 335 -0.09 -18.11 -14.30
N SER A 336 -0.18 -19.42 -14.09
CA SER A 336 -1.08 -20.31 -14.85
C SER A 336 -2.56 -20.05 -14.58
N GLU A 337 -2.85 -19.60 -13.38
CA GLU A 337 -4.16 -19.26 -12.83
C GLU A 337 -4.72 -17.95 -13.39
N PHE A 338 -3.89 -17.11 -14.02
CA PHE A 338 -4.33 -15.84 -14.57
C PHE A 338 -5.30 -16.03 -15.75
N THR A 339 -6.16 -15.05 -16.00
CA THR A 339 -6.99 -15.01 -17.21
C THR A 339 -6.15 -14.71 -18.45
N ALA A 340 -6.72 -14.89 -19.65
CA ALA A 340 -6.03 -14.51 -20.89
C ALA A 340 -5.64 -13.02 -20.90
N HIS A 341 -6.54 -12.15 -20.44
CA HIS A 341 -6.29 -10.72 -20.33
C HIS A 341 -5.21 -10.39 -19.30
N GLN A 342 -5.27 -10.99 -18.10
CA GLN A 342 -4.23 -10.81 -17.07
C GLN A 342 -2.85 -11.22 -17.56
N ARG A 343 -2.75 -12.31 -18.34
CA ARG A 343 -1.50 -12.74 -18.97
C ARG A 343 -1.00 -11.77 -20.03
N GLU A 344 -1.91 -11.15 -20.79
CA GLU A 344 -1.58 -10.18 -21.83
C GLU A 344 -0.96 -8.90 -21.26
N VAL A 345 -1.50 -8.41 -20.14
CA VAL A 345 -1.01 -7.18 -19.49
C VAL A 345 0.15 -7.41 -18.51
N PHE A 346 0.47 -8.66 -18.20
CA PHE A 346 1.48 -9.04 -17.21
C PHE A 346 2.86 -8.50 -17.57
N CYS A 347 3.48 -7.74 -16.65
CA CYS A 347 4.83 -7.24 -16.85
C CYS A 347 5.57 -7.09 -15.52
N VAL A 348 6.27 -8.16 -15.13
CA VAL A 348 6.98 -8.24 -13.86
C VAL A 348 8.39 -8.78 -14.06
N PHE A 349 9.37 -8.04 -13.54
CA PHE A 349 10.79 -8.37 -13.60
C PHE A 349 11.29 -8.72 -12.19
N SER A 350 12.08 -9.79 -12.07
CA SER A 350 12.74 -10.15 -10.81
C SER A 350 14.15 -10.68 -11.00
N GLY A 351 15.03 -10.36 -10.04
CA GLY A 351 16.40 -10.88 -9.96
C GLY A 351 17.19 -10.70 -11.25
N LYS A 352 17.35 -11.78 -12.01
CA LYS A 352 18.02 -11.78 -13.33
C LYS A 352 17.30 -10.88 -14.34
N GLY A 353 15.97 -10.92 -14.42
CA GLY A 353 15.20 -10.13 -15.38
C GLY A 353 15.37 -8.62 -15.20
N VAL A 354 15.50 -8.12 -13.96
CA VAL A 354 15.78 -6.70 -13.69
C VAL A 354 17.18 -6.31 -14.19
N ARG A 355 18.17 -7.19 -14.05
CA ARG A 355 19.55 -6.94 -14.53
C ARG A 355 19.62 -6.90 -16.04
N GLU A 356 18.95 -7.84 -16.71
CA GLU A 356 18.90 -7.90 -18.17
C GLU A 356 18.12 -6.72 -18.76
N LEU A 357 16.99 -6.34 -18.15
CA LEU A 357 16.24 -5.15 -18.51
C LEU A 357 17.11 -3.88 -18.37
N ARG A 358 17.84 -3.74 -17.25
CA ARG A 358 18.76 -2.64 -17.01
C ARG A 358 19.80 -2.53 -18.12
N GLN A 359 20.47 -3.63 -18.44
CA GLN A 359 21.49 -3.67 -19.47
C GLN A 359 20.90 -3.30 -20.84
N TYR A 360 19.75 -3.89 -21.18
CA TYR A 360 19.08 -3.62 -22.45
C TYR A 360 18.71 -2.15 -22.62
N MET A 361 18.14 -1.52 -21.59
CA MET A 361 17.77 -0.09 -21.62
C MET A 361 18.98 0.84 -21.66
N GLN A 362 20.13 0.41 -21.13
CA GLN A 362 21.38 1.15 -21.25
C GLN A 362 21.97 1.07 -22.66
N GLU A 363 21.85 -0.09 -23.32
CA GLU A 363 22.33 -0.31 -24.69
C GLU A 363 21.38 0.27 -25.76
N HIS A 364 20.09 0.35 -25.46
CA HIS A 364 19.03 0.80 -26.38
C HIS A 364 18.20 1.92 -25.74
N PRO A 365 18.79 3.12 -25.52
CA PRO A 365 18.08 4.20 -24.87
C PRO A 365 16.95 4.74 -25.76
N THR A 366 15.75 4.91 -25.18
CA THR A 366 14.57 5.43 -25.91
C THR A 366 14.61 6.94 -26.14
N VAL A 367 15.45 7.65 -25.39
CA VAL A 367 15.76 9.07 -25.55
C VAL A 367 17.28 9.25 -25.58
N PRO A 368 17.81 10.23 -26.33
CA PRO A 368 19.24 10.50 -26.34
C PRO A 368 19.79 10.68 -24.92
N SER A 369 20.96 10.12 -24.66
CA SER A 369 21.62 10.18 -23.35
C SER A 369 21.81 11.64 -22.88
N SER A 370 22.03 12.58 -23.80
CA SER A 370 22.10 14.01 -23.53
C SER A 370 20.78 14.57 -22.99
N THR A 371 19.64 14.19 -23.58
CA THR A 371 18.30 14.61 -23.12
C THR A 371 18.00 14.05 -21.74
N LEU A 372 18.25 12.77 -21.51
CA LEU A 372 18.07 12.15 -20.19
C LEU A 372 18.97 12.79 -19.13
N SER A 373 20.23 13.05 -19.49
CA SER A 373 21.19 13.75 -18.61
C SER A 373 20.75 15.17 -18.29
N SER A 374 20.19 15.89 -19.26
CA SER A 374 19.63 17.24 -19.05
C SER A 374 18.42 17.21 -18.13
N ILE A 375 17.48 16.28 -18.33
CA ILE A 375 16.32 16.07 -17.45
C ILE A 375 16.81 15.78 -16.03
N GLN A 376 17.68 14.79 -15.85
CA GLN A 376 18.25 14.44 -14.55
C GLN A 376 19.01 15.60 -13.90
N ARG A 377 19.73 16.40 -14.69
CA ARG A 377 20.45 17.59 -14.21
C ARG A 377 19.49 18.67 -13.74
N SER A 378 18.43 18.95 -14.49
CA SER A 378 17.39 19.92 -14.10
C SER A 378 16.72 19.51 -12.79
N TYR A 379 16.34 18.24 -12.67
CA TYR A 379 15.80 17.70 -11.42
C TYR A 379 16.82 17.73 -10.29
N ARG A 380 18.10 17.44 -10.56
CA ARG A 380 19.17 17.52 -9.55
C ARG A 380 19.38 18.94 -9.04
N ILE A 381 19.37 19.93 -9.93
CA ILE A 381 19.43 21.35 -9.55
C ILE A 381 18.22 21.68 -8.67
N MET A 382 17.01 21.33 -9.11
CA MET A 382 15.76 21.55 -8.37
C MET A 382 15.82 20.94 -6.96
N GLY A 383 16.21 19.66 -6.83
CA GLY A 383 16.31 19.03 -5.51
C GLY A 383 17.45 19.56 -4.66
N SER A 384 18.54 20.07 -5.24
CA SER A 384 19.59 20.77 -4.49
C SER A 384 19.09 22.11 -3.93
N THR A 385 18.29 22.84 -4.71
CA THR A 385 17.63 24.08 -4.28
C THR A 385 16.64 23.78 -3.14
N VAL A 386 15.82 22.75 -3.29
CA VAL A 386 14.89 22.29 -2.25
C VAL A 386 15.63 21.87 -0.99
N ALA A 387 16.69 21.08 -1.11
CA ALA A 387 17.53 20.69 0.03
C ALA A 387 18.16 21.90 0.73
N SER A 388 18.62 22.90 -0.04
CA SER A 388 19.15 24.16 0.49
C SER A 388 18.07 25.01 1.17
N MET A 389 16.86 25.06 0.62
CA MET A 389 15.71 25.76 1.22
C MET A 389 15.31 25.12 2.54
N VAL A 390 15.30 23.77 2.59
CA VAL A 390 15.08 22.99 3.81
C VAL A 390 16.17 23.27 4.85
N ALA A 391 17.45 23.28 4.45
CA ALA A 391 18.57 23.56 5.33
C ALA A 391 18.57 25.02 5.85
N GLY A 392 18.07 25.96 5.05
CA GLY A 392 17.93 27.38 5.39
C GLY A 392 16.68 27.72 6.21
N GLY A 393 15.89 26.73 6.65
CA GLY A 393 14.71 26.94 7.49
C GLY A 393 13.50 27.53 6.75
N GLN A 394 13.46 27.47 5.42
CA GLN A 394 12.31 27.93 4.64
C GLN A 394 11.09 27.01 4.87
N HIS A 395 9.89 27.59 4.87
CA HIS A 395 8.64 26.88 5.16
C HIS A 395 8.13 26.03 4.00
N SER A 396 7.30 25.04 4.33
CA SER A 396 6.67 24.10 3.38
C SER A 396 5.91 24.78 2.25
N SER A 397 5.21 25.89 2.49
CA SER A 397 4.50 26.62 1.44
C SER A 397 5.42 27.24 0.40
N ALA A 398 6.60 27.75 0.81
CA ALA A 398 7.59 28.30 -0.11
C ALA A 398 8.32 27.20 -0.89
N ILE A 399 8.59 26.06 -0.25
CA ILE A 399 9.18 24.88 -0.91
C ILE A 399 8.18 24.26 -1.89
N LEU A 400 6.91 24.09 -1.50
CA LEU A 400 5.85 23.56 -2.35
C LEU A 400 5.50 24.54 -3.48
N ALA A 401 5.50 25.85 -3.25
CA ALA A 401 5.30 26.84 -4.30
C ALA A 401 6.50 26.90 -5.25
N HIS A 402 7.73 26.80 -4.74
CA HIS A 402 8.93 26.75 -5.57
C HIS A 402 8.99 25.45 -6.37
N LEU A 403 8.68 24.30 -5.76
CA LEU A 403 8.51 23.01 -6.45
C LEU A 403 7.39 23.09 -7.49
N GLY A 404 6.22 23.62 -7.16
CA GLY A 404 5.11 23.78 -8.11
C GLY A 404 5.46 24.71 -9.28
N PHE A 405 6.16 25.82 -9.02
CA PHE A 405 6.63 26.75 -10.06
C PHE A 405 7.74 26.14 -10.92
N THR A 406 8.75 25.53 -10.30
CA THR A 406 9.86 24.91 -11.02
C THR A 406 9.44 23.64 -11.75
N LEU A 407 8.52 22.84 -11.20
CA LEU A 407 7.88 21.71 -11.90
C LEU A 407 7.23 22.20 -13.18
N ARG A 408 6.47 23.30 -13.13
CA ARG A 408 5.84 23.95 -14.29
C ARG A 408 6.84 24.53 -15.30
N GLU A 409 7.97 25.06 -14.84
CA GLU A 409 9.06 25.49 -15.73
C GLU A 409 9.79 24.29 -16.37
N THR A 410 10.02 23.20 -15.62
CA THR A 410 10.53 21.95 -16.19
C THR A 410 9.55 21.29 -17.13
N GLU A 411 8.23 21.37 -16.91
CA GLU A 411 7.20 20.93 -17.85
C GLU A 411 7.36 21.66 -19.19
N ASN A 412 7.45 22.99 -19.15
CA ASN A 412 7.71 23.79 -20.35
C ASN A 412 9.04 23.39 -21.02
N HIS A 413 10.09 23.14 -20.23
CA HIS A 413 11.39 22.75 -20.79
C HIS A 413 11.40 21.33 -21.39
N ILE A 414 10.75 20.35 -20.74
CA ILE A 414 10.64 18.97 -21.21
C ILE A 414 9.72 18.90 -22.43
N GLN A 415 8.58 19.60 -22.43
CA GLN A 415 7.71 19.70 -23.60
C GLN A 415 8.45 20.34 -24.79
N ASN A 416 9.24 21.39 -24.55
CA ASN A 416 10.05 22.01 -25.59
C ASN A 416 11.15 21.08 -26.12
N LEU A 417 11.82 20.29 -25.25
CA LEU A 417 12.82 19.30 -25.66
C LEU A 417 12.21 18.12 -26.43
N ALA A 418 11.04 17.64 -26.01
CA ALA A 418 10.30 16.59 -26.70
C ALA A 418 9.80 17.07 -28.08
N ALA A 419 9.30 18.31 -28.17
CA ALA A 419 8.88 18.92 -29.43
C ALA A 419 10.07 19.18 -30.39
N HIS A 420 11.21 19.65 -29.89
CA HIS A 420 12.43 19.82 -30.70
C HIS A 420 12.97 18.49 -31.24
N ASN A 421 12.93 17.43 -30.43
CA ASN A 421 13.40 16.11 -30.87
C ASN A 421 12.42 15.42 -31.83
N ALA A 422 11.10 15.59 -31.66
CA ALA A 422 10.11 15.13 -32.63
C ALA A 422 10.28 15.83 -33.99
N ALA A 423 10.60 17.14 -33.98
CA ALA A 423 10.92 17.91 -35.18
C ALA A 423 12.27 17.50 -35.81
N ALA A 424 13.27 17.13 -35.01
CA ALA A 424 14.57 16.63 -35.49
C ALA A 424 14.48 15.24 -36.16
N VAL A 425 13.56 14.38 -35.68
CA VAL A 425 13.28 13.08 -36.30
C VAL A 425 12.47 13.23 -37.59
N ALA A 426 11.54 14.21 -37.65
CA ALA A 426 10.83 14.53 -38.90
C ALA A 426 11.78 15.10 -39.98
N THR A 427 12.70 15.99 -39.60
CA THR A 427 13.65 16.63 -40.53
C THR A 427 14.80 15.72 -41.00
N THR A 428 15.02 14.57 -40.35
CA THR A 428 15.98 13.55 -40.81
C THR A 428 15.37 12.49 -41.72
N SER A 429 14.05 12.54 -41.97
CA SER A 429 13.36 11.69 -42.94
C SER A 429 13.26 12.27 -44.37
N ASP A 430 13.67 13.52 -44.59
CA ASP A 430 13.51 14.22 -45.88
C ASP A 430 14.80 14.32 -46.75
N VAL A 431 15.82 13.49 -46.50
CA VAL A 431 17.00 13.40 -47.38
C VAL A 431 17.25 11.96 -47.83
N ALA A 432 16.24 11.33 -48.43
CA ALA A 432 16.43 10.17 -49.31
C ALA A 432 15.19 9.89 -50.17
N THR A 433 14.98 10.68 -51.22
CA THR A 433 14.51 10.22 -52.56
C THR A 433 14.29 11.42 -53.48
N ALA A 434 15.32 11.74 -54.26
CA ALA A 434 15.16 12.52 -55.49
C ALA A 434 15.14 11.54 -56.67
N ALA A 435 13.96 11.31 -57.25
CA ALA A 435 13.73 11.03 -58.67
C ALA A 435 12.25 10.69 -58.93
N GLY A 436 11.56 11.50 -59.73
CA GLY A 436 10.40 11.04 -60.53
C GLY A 436 9.09 11.83 -60.40
N THR A 437 8.94 12.81 -61.31
CA THR A 437 7.71 13.17 -62.05
C THR A 437 6.49 13.78 -61.31
N GLU A 438 6.33 15.09 -61.52
CA GLU A 438 5.13 15.85 -61.95
C GLU A 438 3.72 15.26 -61.68
N ASN A 439 2.89 15.96 -60.88
CA ASN A 439 1.81 16.82 -61.40
C ASN A 439 0.99 17.54 -60.29
N ASP A 440 0.81 18.85 -60.49
CA ASP A 440 -0.28 19.77 -60.16
C ASP A 440 -1.21 19.58 -58.93
N GLY A 441 -1.27 20.63 -58.09
CA GLY A 441 -2.47 20.99 -57.32
C GLY A 441 -2.24 21.56 -55.91
N GLU A 442 -1.99 22.87 -55.80
CA GLU A 442 -2.19 23.67 -54.58
C GLU A 442 -3.38 24.65 -54.81
N PRO A 443 -3.92 25.35 -53.79
CA PRO A 443 -4.24 24.93 -52.42
C PRO A 443 -5.64 25.45 -51.99
N THR A 444 -6.20 25.01 -50.85
CA THR A 444 -7.05 25.91 -50.03
C THR A 444 -7.21 25.43 -48.60
N ALA A 445 -6.67 26.24 -47.68
CA ALA A 445 -6.94 26.19 -46.25
C ALA A 445 -8.25 26.92 -45.95
N ILE A 446 -9.09 26.37 -45.05
CA ILE A 446 -10.17 27.12 -44.41
C ILE A 446 -10.10 26.86 -42.90
N LEU A 447 -9.60 27.89 -42.20
CA LEU A 447 -9.82 28.17 -40.79
C LEU A 447 -11.31 28.45 -40.56
N TYR A 448 -11.91 27.95 -39.48
CA TYR A 448 -12.99 28.67 -38.79
C TYR A 448 -12.93 28.46 -37.28
N ALA A 449 -12.84 29.59 -36.59
CA ALA A 449 -13.03 29.79 -35.17
C ALA A 449 -14.56 29.96 -34.85
N PRO A 450 -14.96 30.02 -33.57
CA PRO A 450 -16.33 29.74 -33.13
C PRO A 450 -17.24 30.98 -33.15
N SER A 451 -18.56 30.75 -33.28
CA SER A 451 -19.60 31.77 -33.11
C SER A 451 -20.54 31.41 -31.96
N ALA A 452 -20.79 32.40 -31.12
CA ALA A 452 -21.73 32.42 -30.01
C ALA A 452 -23.20 32.61 -30.46
N ASP A 453 -24.08 32.56 -29.46
CA ASP A 453 -25.51 32.92 -29.42
C ASP A 453 -26.53 31.88 -29.89
N ASN A 454 -27.27 31.29 -28.94
CA ASN A 454 -28.57 31.88 -28.57
C ASN A 454 -29.21 31.27 -27.32
N SER A 455 -29.84 32.19 -26.61
CA SER A 455 -30.75 32.19 -25.47
C SER A 455 -31.89 31.15 -25.40
N GLU A 456 -32.33 30.95 -24.15
CA GLU A 456 -33.71 30.69 -23.68
C GLU A 456 -34.29 29.27 -23.85
N ASP A 457 -34.36 28.52 -22.74
CA ASP A 457 -35.63 28.24 -22.06
C ASP A 457 -35.41 27.37 -20.80
N LEU A 458 -35.87 27.87 -19.65
CA LEU A 458 -35.88 27.19 -18.34
C LEU A 458 -37.34 27.03 -17.90
N PRO A 459 -37.82 25.82 -17.56
CA PRO A 459 -38.99 25.69 -16.71
C PRO A 459 -38.61 25.27 -15.28
N ASN A 460 -38.99 26.15 -14.36
CA ASN A 460 -39.47 25.95 -12.99
C ASN A 460 -39.14 24.64 -12.26
N ILE A 461 -38.34 24.80 -11.19
CA ILE A 461 -38.23 23.89 -10.05
C ILE A 461 -39.37 24.21 -9.09
N GLU A 462 -40.32 23.28 -8.90
CA GLU A 462 -40.92 22.93 -7.62
C GLU A 462 -42.08 21.93 -7.82
N ALA A 463 -41.87 20.71 -7.30
CA ALA A 463 -42.86 19.77 -6.75
C ALA A 463 -42.55 18.33 -7.17
N LEU A 464 -42.04 17.54 -6.21
CA LEU A 464 -42.52 16.21 -5.81
C LEU A 464 -41.39 15.44 -5.12
N SER A 465 -41.27 15.69 -3.82
CA SER A 465 -40.78 14.68 -2.88
C SER A 465 -41.80 13.55 -2.81
N THR A 466 -41.42 12.37 -3.29
CA THR A 466 -41.80 11.02 -2.84
C THR A 466 -41.40 10.03 -3.92
N SER A 467 -40.14 9.61 -3.94
CA SER A 467 -39.68 8.49 -4.77
C SER A 467 -39.42 7.30 -3.87
N VAL A 468 -40.29 6.30 -4.04
CA VAL A 468 -40.05 4.88 -3.75
C VAL A 468 -38.62 4.52 -4.19
N ALA A 469 -37.89 3.76 -3.37
CA ALA A 469 -36.57 3.24 -3.71
C ALA A 469 -36.68 2.43 -5.00
N ASP A 470 -36.08 2.94 -6.08
CA ASP A 470 -36.03 2.27 -7.37
C ASP A 470 -35.18 0.99 -7.22
N PRO A 471 -35.75 -0.22 -7.41
CA PRO A 471 -35.02 -1.48 -7.31
C PRO A 471 -33.81 -1.52 -8.25
N SER A 472 -33.81 -0.75 -9.33
CA SER A 472 -32.68 -0.66 -10.26
C SER A 472 -31.49 0.12 -9.71
N ILE A 473 -31.71 1.06 -8.78
CA ILE A 473 -30.63 1.78 -8.09
C ILE A 473 -30.01 0.89 -7.01
N GLN A 474 -30.84 0.17 -6.26
CA GLN A 474 -30.36 -0.76 -5.25
C GLN A 474 -29.62 -1.95 -5.86
N GLN A 475 -30.10 -2.46 -7.01
CA GLN A 475 -29.42 -3.51 -7.76
C GLN A 475 -28.14 -3.01 -8.47
N ARG A 476 -28.08 -1.74 -8.87
CA ARG A 476 -26.82 -1.12 -9.33
C ARG A 476 -25.82 -0.97 -8.19
N GLN A 477 -26.26 -0.56 -7.00
CA GLN A 477 -25.40 -0.47 -5.82
C GLN A 477 -24.92 -1.84 -5.33
N GLU A 478 -25.76 -2.88 -5.41
CA GLU A 478 -25.37 -4.26 -5.11
C GLU A 478 -24.41 -4.82 -6.16
N ASN A 479 -24.61 -4.51 -7.46
CA ASN A 479 -23.67 -4.91 -8.51
C ASN A 479 -22.34 -4.17 -8.42
N GLU A 480 -22.33 -2.87 -8.09
CA GLU A 480 -21.11 -2.09 -7.82
C GLU A 480 -20.38 -2.61 -6.57
N ALA A 481 -21.12 -3.00 -5.52
CA ALA A 481 -20.53 -3.64 -4.34
C ALA A 481 -19.92 -5.01 -4.67
N LEU A 482 -20.60 -5.82 -5.51
CA LEU A 482 -20.10 -7.13 -5.94
C LEU A 482 -18.88 -7.02 -6.87
N GLU A 483 -18.85 -6.01 -7.76
CA GLU A 483 -17.68 -5.69 -8.58
C GLU A 483 -16.51 -5.18 -7.73
N LEU A 484 -16.78 -4.37 -6.71
CA LEU A 484 -15.75 -3.94 -5.74
C LEU A 484 -15.24 -5.13 -4.90
N GLU A 485 -16.11 -6.06 -4.52
CA GLU A 485 -15.77 -7.28 -3.79
C GLU A 485 -14.92 -8.23 -4.65
N GLN A 486 -15.26 -8.42 -5.94
CA GLN A 486 -14.42 -9.14 -6.90
C GLN A 486 -13.07 -8.44 -7.13
N GLN A 487 -13.05 -7.10 -7.27
CA GLN A 487 -11.80 -6.35 -7.42
C GLN A 487 -10.97 -6.28 -6.13
N MET A 488 -11.57 -6.56 -4.98
CA MET A 488 -10.92 -6.73 -3.69
C MET A 488 -10.35 -8.14 -3.56
N GLU A 489 -11.09 -9.19 -3.96
CA GLU A 489 -10.56 -10.56 -4.05
C GLU A 489 -9.41 -10.66 -5.06
N GLU A 490 -9.48 -9.96 -6.20
CA GLU A 490 -8.39 -9.86 -7.18
C GLU A 490 -7.16 -9.13 -6.62
N MET A 491 -7.38 -8.15 -5.74
CA MET A 491 -6.31 -7.37 -5.10
C MET A 491 -5.67 -8.13 -3.95
N ASP A 492 -6.47 -8.86 -3.17
CA ASP A 492 -6.01 -9.77 -2.12
C ASP A 492 -5.30 -10.95 -2.76
N GLN A 493 -5.72 -11.47 -3.93
CA GLN A 493 -4.95 -12.51 -4.63
C GLN A 493 -3.63 -12.01 -5.23
N GLU A 494 -3.55 -10.81 -5.81
CA GLU A 494 -2.26 -10.26 -6.28
C GLU A 494 -1.33 -9.87 -5.11
N PHE A 495 -1.88 -9.38 -4.01
CA PHE A 495 -1.13 -8.99 -2.82
C PHE A 495 -0.73 -10.21 -1.96
N ASP A 496 -1.63 -11.16 -1.73
CA ASP A 496 -1.38 -12.43 -1.03
C ASP A 496 -0.50 -13.35 -1.88
N TYR A 497 -0.60 -13.38 -3.21
CA TYR A 497 0.37 -14.12 -4.02
C TYR A 497 1.76 -13.46 -3.97
N ALA A 498 1.82 -12.12 -3.93
CA ALA A 498 3.07 -11.40 -3.71
C ALA A 498 3.62 -11.61 -2.28
N GLU A 499 2.77 -11.69 -1.26
CA GLU A 499 3.12 -11.82 0.17
C GLU A 499 3.37 -13.26 0.62
N MET A 500 2.61 -14.23 0.13
CA MET A 500 2.84 -15.67 0.30
C MET A 500 4.16 -16.11 -0.35
N MET A 501 4.56 -15.47 -1.46
CA MET A 501 5.89 -15.66 -2.05
C MET A 501 6.99 -14.81 -1.38
N MET A 502 6.65 -13.89 -0.46
CA MET A 502 7.61 -13.15 0.36
C MET A 502 8.12 -13.96 1.57
N GLU A 503 7.44 -15.04 1.99
CA GLU A 503 7.84 -15.86 3.15
C GLU A 503 8.71 -17.07 2.82
N GLN A 504 8.92 -17.41 1.54
CA GLN A 504 9.65 -18.63 1.16
C GLN A 504 11.13 -18.45 0.78
N HIS A 505 11.71 -17.24 0.79
CA HIS A 505 13.14 -17.02 0.50
C HIS A 505 13.86 -16.08 1.47
#